data_AF-A0A2S9GHX8-F1
#
_entry.id   AF-A0A2S9GHX8-F1
#
_cell.length_a   1.000
_cell.length_b   1.000
_cell.length_c   1.000
_cell.angle_alpha   90.00
_cell.angle_beta   90.00
_cell.angle_gamma   90.00
#
_symmetry.space_group_name_H-M   'P 1'
#
loop_
_entity.id
_entity.type
_entity.pdbx_description
1 polymer ?
#
loop_
_entity_poly.entity_id
_entity_poly.type
_entity_poly.pdbx_seq_one_letter_code
_entity_poly.pdbx_strand_id
1 'polypeptide(L)'
;MDGFASIDGTILDGVSATTLWTLRNRAAEARRSDGVIRDPWAITVFDAIAYDYDKFGRAGQSHALRARAFDAATHNFLDRHPKAS
;
A
#
# COMPACT_ATOMS: atom_id res chain seq x y z
N MET A 1 -3.16 -20.38 17.02
CA MET A 1 -2.96 -19.28 16.06
C MET A 1 -4.34 -18.86 15.63
N ASP A 2 -4.96 -17.98 16.42
CA ASP A 2 -6.26 -17.43 16.05
C ASP A 2 -5.99 -16.47 14.90
N GLY A 3 -6.22 -16.97 13.68
CA GLY A 3 -6.22 -16.14 12.50
C GLY A 3 -7.28 -15.06 12.70
N PHE A 4 -6.86 -13.80 12.75
CA PHE A 4 -7.79 -12.69 12.70
C PHE A 4 -8.81 -12.97 11.59
N ALA A 5 -10.10 -12.95 11.92
CA ALA A 5 -11.14 -13.02 10.91
C ALA A 5 -10.83 -11.92 9.87
N SER A 6 -10.68 -12.33 8.62
CA SER A 6 -10.36 -11.41 7.54
C SER A 6 -11.45 -10.34 7.42
N ILE A 7 -11.05 -9.08 7.28
CA ILE A 7 -11.94 -7.94 7.15
C ILE A 7 -12.57 -7.98 5.75
N ASP A 8 -13.89 -7.97 5.65
CA ASP A 8 -14.57 -7.86 4.36
C ASP A 8 -14.34 -6.45 3.75
N GLY A 9 -13.58 -6.40 2.66
CA GLY A 9 -13.24 -5.17 1.96
C GLY A 9 -14.41 -4.52 1.22
N THR A 10 -15.55 -5.22 1.07
CA THR A 10 -16.74 -4.69 0.39
C THR A 10 -17.60 -3.79 1.27
N ILE A 11 -17.41 -3.83 2.59
CA ILE A 11 -18.20 -3.08 3.58
C ILE A 11 -17.42 -1.95 4.26
N LEU A 12 -16.22 -1.61 3.76
CA LEU A 12 -15.40 -0.55 4.34
C LEU A 12 -16.01 0.83 4.08
N ASP A 13 -16.64 1.40 5.09
CA ASP A 13 -17.18 2.76 5.01
C ASP A 13 -16.07 3.81 4.91
N GLY A 14 -16.27 4.81 4.06
CA GLY A 14 -15.28 5.87 3.78
C GLY A 14 -14.03 5.43 2.99
N VAL A 15 -13.88 4.15 2.63
CA VAL A 15 -12.73 3.64 1.86
C VAL A 15 -13.15 3.29 0.44
N SER A 16 -12.62 4.01 -0.54
CA SER A 16 -12.91 3.72 -1.95
C SER A 16 -12.26 2.41 -2.43
N ALA A 17 -12.89 1.73 -3.40
CA ALA A 17 -12.29 0.58 -4.08
C ALA A 17 -10.92 0.91 -4.71
N THR A 18 -10.74 2.14 -5.22
CA THR A 18 -9.46 2.60 -5.77
C THR A 18 -8.34 2.61 -4.73
N THR A 19 -8.66 2.88 -3.45
CA THR A 19 -7.69 2.78 -2.35
C THR A 19 -7.16 1.35 -2.23
N LEU A 20 -8.03 0.35 -2.30
CA LEU A 20 -7.68 -1.06 -2.27
C LEU A 20 -6.82 -1.47 -3.48
N TRP A 21 -7.06 -0.89 -4.67
CA TRP A 21 -6.19 -1.09 -5.82
C TRP A 21 -4.77 -0.58 -5.57
N THR A 22 -4.64 0.63 -5.02
CA THR A 22 -3.31 1.18 -4.68
C THR A 22 -2.61 0.34 -3.63
N LEU A 23 -3.33 -0.12 -2.60
CA LEU A 23 -2.83 -0.98 -1.53
C LEU A 23 -2.27 -2.28 -2.11
N ARG A 24 -3.05 -2.98 -2.94
CA ARG A 24 -2.63 -4.25 -3.57
C ARG A 24 -1.35 -4.09 -4.36
N ASN A 25 -1.23 -3.02 -5.17
CA ASN A 25 -0.02 -2.82 -5.97
C ASN A 25 1.21 -2.47 -5.11
N ARG A 26 1.04 -1.70 -4.03
CA ARG A 26 2.14 -1.44 -3.08
C ARG A 26 2.56 -2.70 -2.33
N ALA A 27 1.60 -3.48 -1.82
CA ALA A 27 1.87 -4.72 -1.12
C ALA A 27 2.58 -5.74 -2.02
N ALA A 28 2.10 -5.91 -3.27
CA ALA A 28 2.72 -6.80 -4.25
C ALA A 28 4.19 -6.41 -4.54
N GLU A 29 4.47 -5.12 -4.71
CA GLU A 29 5.85 -4.64 -4.91
C GLU A 29 6.70 -4.82 -3.65
N ALA A 30 6.17 -4.48 -2.47
CA ALA A 30 6.88 -4.56 -1.20
C ALA A 30 7.27 -6.00 -0.81
N ARG A 31 6.51 -7.02 -1.24
CA ARG A 31 6.84 -8.44 -1.03
C ARG A 31 8.00 -8.93 -1.88
N ARG A 32 8.32 -8.26 -2.99
CA ARG A 32 9.43 -8.66 -3.85
C ARG A 32 10.75 -8.38 -3.14
N SER A 33 11.66 -9.34 -3.17
CA SER A 33 13.03 -9.15 -2.64
C SER A 33 13.77 -8.01 -3.35
N ASP A 34 13.51 -7.83 -4.65
CA ASP A 34 14.05 -6.76 -5.49
C ASP A 34 13.08 -5.56 -5.65
N GLY A 35 12.03 -5.48 -4.83
CA GLY A 35 11.00 -4.44 -4.95
C GLY A 35 11.55 -3.04 -4.67
N VAL A 36 10.96 -2.02 -5.31
CA VAL A 36 11.43 -0.63 -5.21
C VAL A 36 10.99 0.10 -3.94
N ILE A 37 10.05 -0.45 -3.16
CA ILE A 37 9.55 0.13 -1.92
C ILE A 37 9.64 -0.90 -0.78
N ARG A 38 9.73 -0.39 0.47
CA ARG A 38 9.65 -1.18 1.70
C ARG A 38 8.46 -0.69 2.51
N ASP A 39 7.33 -1.37 2.36
CA ASP A 39 6.05 -0.99 2.97
C ASP A 39 5.44 -2.20 3.72
N PRO A 40 5.94 -2.50 4.94
CA PRO A 40 5.43 -3.63 5.73
C PRO A 40 3.97 -3.44 6.15
N TRP A 41 3.47 -2.20 6.19
CA TRP A 41 2.08 -1.92 6.51
C TRP A 41 1.15 -2.22 5.33
N ALA A 42 1.54 -1.90 4.10
CA ALA A 42 0.76 -2.33 2.94
C ALA A 42 0.61 -3.85 2.88
N ILE A 43 1.68 -4.60 3.19
CA ILE A 43 1.65 -6.06 3.32
C ILE A 43 0.64 -6.50 4.39
N THR A 44 0.76 -5.93 5.58
CA THR A 44 -0.09 -6.29 6.73
C THR A 44 -1.57 -5.99 6.47
N VAL A 45 -1.88 -4.80 5.98
CA VAL A 45 -3.26 -4.37 5.71
C VAL A 45 -3.85 -5.15 4.53
N PHE A 46 -3.04 -5.44 3.50
CA PHE A 46 -3.47 -6.28 2.39
C PHE A 46 -3.82 -7.70 2.83
N ASP A 47 -2.98 -8.32 3.68
CA ASP A 47 -3.24 -9.68 4.19
C ASP A 47 -4.45 -9.74 5.13
N ALA A 48 -4.82 -8.63 5.76
CA ALA A 48 -5.97 -8.55 6.66
C ALA A 48 -7.32 -8.40 5.94
N ILE A 49 -7.35 -7.96 4.68
CA ILE A 49 -8.58 -7.60 3.95
C ILE A 49 -8.93 -8.67 2.90
N ALA A 50 -10.11 -9.29 3.04
CA ALA A 50 -10.72 -10.12 2.01
C ALA A 50 -11.42 -9.24 0.98
N TYR A 51 -10.96 -9.27 -0.26
CA TYR A 51 -11.55 -8.52 -1.36
C TYR A 51 -11.24 -9.19 -2.71
N ASP A 52 -12.13 -9.05 -3.69
CA ASP A 52 -11.82 -9.41 -5.07
C ASP A 52 -10.87 -8.36 -5.67
N TYR A 53 -9.57 -8.61 -5.52
CA TYR A 53 -8.50 -7.78 -6.07
C TYR A 53 -8.23 -8.06 -7.56
N ASP A 54 -8.69 -9.19 -8.10
CA ASP A 54 -8.43 -9.59 -9.48
C ASP A 54 -9.20 -8.71 -10.48
N LYS A 55 -10.32 -8.11 -10.05
CA LYS A 55 -11.03 -7.10 -10.84
C LYS A 55 -10.19 -5.87 -11.22
N PHE A 56 -9.07 -5.62 -10.55
CA PHE A 56 -8.13 -4.56 -10.90
C PHE A 56 -7.07 -4.98 -11.94
N GLY A 57 -7.10 -6.23 -12.40
CA GLY A 57 -6.13 -6.79 -13.34
C GLY A 57 -4.75 -7.04 -12.72
N ARG A 58 -3.73 -7.22 -13.58
CA ARG A 58 -2.36 -7.55 -13.15
C ARG A 58 -1.73 -6.43 -12.31
N ALA A 59 -0.99 -6.81 -11.27
CA ALA A 59 -0.25 -5.85 -10.45
C ALA A 59 0.81 -5.15 -11.29
N GLY A 60 0.84 -3.82 -11.20
CA GLY A 60 1.83 -2.98 -11.88
C GLY A 60 2.54 -2.07 -10.89
N GLN A 61 3.78 -1.70 -11.23
CA GLN A 61 4.69 -0.96 -10.34
C GLN A 61 4.34 0.52 -10.18
N SER A 62 3.43 1.07 -10.99
CA SER A 62 3.12 2.51 -11.01
C SER A 62 2.73 3.08 -9.65
N HIS A 63 1.92 2.35 -8.86
CA HIS A 63 1.51 2.78 -7.52
C HIS A 63 2.66 2.77 -6.51
N ALA A 64 3.56 1.78 -6.60
CA ALA A 64 4.72 1.69 -5.72
C ALA A 64 5.78 2.74 -6.08
N LEU A 65 6.03 2.97 -7.38
CA LEU A 65 6.91 4.03 -7.86
C LEU A 65 6.39 5.41 -7.46
N ARG A 66 5.07 5.64 -7.56
CA ARG A 66 4.44 6.88 -7.10
C ARG A 66 4.65 7.07 -5.60
N ALA A 67 4.38 6.05 -4.79
CA ALA A 67 4.59 6.13 -3.33
C ALA A 67 6.06 6.45 -3.01
N ARG A 68 7.02 5.73 -3.60
CA ARG A 68 8.45 6.00 -3.44
C ARG A 68 8.83 7.44 -3.82
N ALA A 69 8.26 7.98 -4.89
CA ALA A 69 8.52 9.36 -5.32
C ALA A 69 8.02 10.38 -4.29
N PHE A 70 6.84 10.16 -3.71
CA PHE A 70 6.33 11.01 -2.64
C PHE A 70 7.15 10.89 -1.35
N ASP A 71 7.57 9.68 -0.96
CA ASP A 71 8.44 9.48 0.20
C ASP A 71 9.77 10.23 0.04
N ALA A 72 10.39 10.13 -1.15
CA ALA A 72 11.62 10.84 -1.46
C ALA A 72 11.43 12.37 -1.41
N ALA A 73 10.31 12.88 -1.94
CA ALA A 73 9.99 14.30 -1.88
C ALA A 73 9.76 14.78 -0.44
N THR A 74 9.06 13.99 0.38
CA THR A 74 8.80 14.27 1.79
C THR A 74 10.10 14.29 2.59
N HIS A 75 10.96 13.28 2.47
CA HIS A 75 12.27 13.28 3.13
C HIS A 75 13.09 14.50 2.75
N ASN A 76 13.17 14.80 1.45
CA ASN A 76 13.95 15.94 0.98
C ASN A 76 13.40 17.29 1.50
N PHE A 77 12.08 17.40 1.66
CA PHE A 77 11.46 18.55 2.29
C PHE A 77 11.81 18.65 3.78
N LEU A 78 11.68 17.55 4.54
CA LEU A 78 11.98 17.52 5.97
C LEU A 78 13.47 17.78 6.27
N ASP A 79 14.38 17.27 5.42
CA ASP A 79 15.82 17.55 5.51
C ASP A 79 16.11 19.06 5.36
N ARG A 80 15.38 19.74 4.45
CA ARG A 80 15.49 21.19 4.22
C ARG A 80 14.75 22.02 5.28
N HIS A 81 13.74 21.45 5.93
CA HIS A 81 12.89 22.13 6.90
C HIS A 81 12.75 21.31 8.21
N PRO A 82 13.81 21.23 9.05
CA PRO A 82 13.82 20.34 10.22
C PRO A 82 12.78 20.63 11.33
N LYS A 83 12.01 21.72 11.22
CA LYS A 83 10.93 22.09 12.15
C LYS A 83 9.52 21.82 11.58
N ALA A 84 9.43 21.20 10.41
CA ALA A 84 8.15 20.96 9.72
C ALA A 84 7.48 19.61 10.10
N SER A 85 8.00 18.94 11.13
CA SER A 85 7.47 17.69 11.69
C SER A 85 6.81 17.90 13.05
#